data_AF-A0A314ZQS5-F1
#
_entry.id   AF-A0A314ZQS5-F1
#
_cell.length_a   1.000
_cell.length_b   1.000
_cell.length_c   1.000
_cell.angle_alpha   90.00
_cell.angle_beta   90.00
_cell.angle_gamma   90.00
#
_symmetry.space_group_name_H-M   'P 1'
#
loop_
_entity.id
_entity.type
_entity.pdbx_description
1 polymer ?
#
loop_
_entity_poly.entity_id
_entity_poly.type
_entity_poly.pdbx_seq_one_letter_code
_entity_poly.pdbx_strand_id
1 'polypeptide(L)'
;MGADAIAIGTAALMACACQQYRLCDTGQCPVGVTTQDPELRKRLKIEYSAKKLEHFLRVSTEEMKDFARLTGNDDVHKLSTEDLCTTNTEISGNTDIEHV
;
A
#
# COMPACT_ATOMS: atom_id res chain seq x y z
N MET A 1 4.08 -10.95 -13.10
CA MET A 1 3.34 -9.77 -12.62
C MET A 1 3.97 -8.55 -13.27
N GLY A 2 3.22 -7.71 -13.99
CA GLY A 2 3.77 -6.66 -14.86
C GLY A 2 2.83 -5.46 -15.00
N ALA A 3 2.39 -4.90 -13.88
CA ALA A 3 1.51 -3.73 -13.87
C ALA A 3 2.31 -2.43 -14.00
N ASP A 4 1.79 -1.46 -14.75
CA ASP A 4 2.41 -0.14 -14.92
C ASP A 4 2.10 0.82 -13.76
N ALA A 5 1.04 0.55 -13.01
CA ALA A 5 0.59 1.36 -11.89
C ALA A 5 -0.16 0.53 -10.85
N ILE A 6 -0.17 1.03 -9.61
CA ILE A 6 -0.91 0.45 -8.49
C ILE A 6 -1.86 1.47 -7.88
N ALA A 7 -3.05 1.02 -7.49
CA ALA A 7 -4.01 1.82 -6.75
C ALA A 7 -3.98 1.43 -5.26
N ILE A 8 -3.75 2.42 -4.39
CA ILE A 8 -3.67 2.20 -2.94
C ILE A 8 -4.86 2.85 -2.24
N GLY A 9 -5.77 2.05 -1.71
CA GLY A 9 -6.95 2.52 -0.96
C GLY A 9 -6.73 2.45 0.55
N THR A 10 -6.87 1.25 1.13
CA THR A 10 -6.87 1.04 2.59
C THR A 10 -5.59 1.52 3.28
N ALA A 11 -4.41 1.20 2.73
CA ALA A 11 -3.14 1.62 3.32
C ALA A 11 -2.98 3.14 3.30
N ALA A 12 -3.39 3.81 2.22
CA ALA A 12 -3.39 5.28 2.13
C ALA A 12 -4.33 5.91 3.15
N LEU A 13 -5.54 5.36 3.33
CA LEU A 13 -6.48 5.81 4.36
C LEU A 13 -5.91 5.64 5.77
N MET A 14 -5.22 4.53 6.05
CA MET A 14 -4.57 4.28 7.34
C MET A 14 -3.40 5.24 7.59
N ALA A 15 -2.58 5.50 6.58
CA ALA A 15 -1.52 6.50 6.64
C ALA A 15 -2.10 7.87 7.02
N CYS A 16 -3.20 8.27 6.36
CA CYS A 16 -3.90 9.52 6.64
C CYS A 16 -4.44 9.58 8.08
N ALA A 17 -5.33 8.66 8.46
CA ALA A 17 -6.05 8.72 9.74
C ALA A 17 -6.83 7.45 10.14
N CYS A 18 -7.18 6.56 9.21
CA CYS A 18 -8.04 5.41 9.48
C CYS A 18 -7.42 4.47 10.52
N GLN A 19 -8.19 4.12 11.55
CA GLN A 19 -7.80 3.17 12.60
C GLN A 19 -8.60 1.86 12.53
N GLN A 20 -9.18 1.55 11.37
CA GLN A 20 -9.88 0.28 11.11
C GLN A 20 -11.08 0.01 12.05
N TYR A 21 -11.86 1.04 12.40
CA TYR A 21 -13.10 0.88 13.18
C TYR A 21 -14.21 0.10 12.46
N ARG A 22 -14.16 0.01 11.11
CA ARG A 22 -15.14 -0.72 10.27
C ARG A 22 -16.59 -0.27 10.46
N LEU A 23 -16.79 1.04 10.61
CA LEU A 23 -18.11 1.70 10.72
C LEU A 23 -18.37 2.67 9.55
N CYS A 24 -17.69 2.47 8.42
CA CYS A 24 -17.64 3.44 7.33
C CYS A 24 -19.01 3.69 6.68
N ASP A 25 -19.88 2.69 6.69
CA ASP A 25 -21.25 2.70 6.17
C ASP A 25 -22.23 3.48 7.05
N THR A 26 -21.92 3.63 8.34
CA THR A 26 -22.82 4.30 9.31
C THR A 26 -22.73 5.82 9.29
N GLY A 27 -21.69 6.37 8.65
CA GLY A 27 -21.38 7.80 8.71
C GLY A 27 -20.83 8.28 10.06
N GLN A 28 -20.55 7.37 11.02
CA GLN A 28 -20.09 7.70 12.37
C GLN A 28 -18.57 7.53 12.57
N CYS A 29 -17.78 7.76 11.52
CA CYS A 29 -16.33 7.60 11.57
C CYS A 29 -15.71 8.41 12.73
N PRO A 30 -15.09 7.77 13.76
CA PRO A 30 -14.61 8.48 14.94
C PRO A 30 -13.49 9.48 14.65
N VAL A 31 -12.75 9.27 13.55
CA VAL A 31 -11.60 10.07 13.10
C VAL A 31 -11.93 11.02 11.95
N GLY A 32 -13.19 11.10 11.53
CA GLY A 32 -13.65 12.11 10.57
C GLY A 32 -13.38 11.83 9.08
N VAL A 33 -12.99 10.60 8.71
CA VAL A 33 -12.66 10.24 7.32
C VAL A 33 -13.90 9.91 6.49
N THR A 34 -14.75 9.00 6.97
CA THR A 34 -15.95 8.51 6.28
C THR A 34 -17.22 9.02 6.96
N THR A 35 -17.40 10.34 7.01
CA THR A 35 -18.56 10.98 7.64
C THR A 35 -18.95 12.28 6.94
N GLN A 36 -20.25 12.58 6.96
CA GLN A 36 -20.79 13.86 6.48
C GLN A 36 -21.20 14.79 7.64
N ASP A 37 -21.10 14.34 8.89
CA ASP A 37 -21.39 15.12 10.09
C ASP A 37 -20.32 16.22 10.29
N PRO A 38 -20.70 17.52 10.39
CA PRO A 38 -19.76 18.61 10.58
C PRO A 38 -18.87 18.50 11.83
N GLU A 39 -19.38 17.97 12.95
CA GLU A 39 -18.62 17.81 14.19
C GLU A 39 -17.62 16.66 14.08
N LEU A 40 -17.99 15.57 13.41
CA LEU A 40 -17.07 14.46 13.16
C LEU A 40 -15.99 14.83 12.12
N ARG A 41 -16.35 15.55 11.04
CA ARG A 41 -15.37 15.99 10.02
C ARG A 41 -14.26 16.86 10.62
N LYS A 42 -14.56 17.72 11.60
CA LYS A 42 -13.56 18.55 12.31
C LYS A 42 -12.47 17.74 13.02
N ARG A 43 -12.69 16.44 13.27
CA ARG A 43 -11.72 15.56 13.91
C ARG A 43 -10.56 15.20 12.99
N LEU A 44 -10.77 15.22 11.67
CA LEU A 44 -9.71 14.99 10.69
C LEU A 44 -8.75 16.18 10.66
N LYS A 45 -7.50 15.95 11.07
CA LYS A 45 -6.44 16.96 11.04
C LYS A 45 -5.78 16.97 9.65
N ILE A 46 -6.38 17.69 8.70
CA ILE A 46 -6.02 17.67 7.27
C ILE A 46 -4.51 17.80 7.02
N GLU A 47 -3.87 18.87 7.52
CA GLU A 47 -2.43 19.10 7.30
C GLU A 47 -1.55 17.95 7.84
N TYR A 48 -1.90 17.43 9.02
CA TYR A 48 -1.18 16.32 9.63
C TYR A 48 -1.38 15.02 8.86
N SER A 49 -2.62 14.73 8.44
CA SER A 49 -2.95 13.57 7.61
C SER A 49 -2.28 13.61 6.25
N ALA A 50 -2.24 14.77 5.59
CA ALA A 50 -1.56 14.97 4.32
C ALA A 50 -0.06 14.70 4.44
N LYS A 51 0.60 15.23 5.48
CA LYS A 51 2.02 14.98 5.74
C LYS A 51 2.31 13.50 6.02
N LYS A 52 1.45 12.81 6.76
CA LYS A 52 1.59 11.36 6.98
C LYS A 52 1.44 10.56 5.69
N LEU A 53 0.49 10.94 4.82
CA LEU A 53 0.33 10.28 3.52
C LEU A 53 1.55 10.52 2.62
N GLU A 54 2.08 11.74 2.57
CA GLU A 54 3.31 12.04 1.83
C GLU A 54 4.48 11.20 2.34
N HIS A 55 4.71 11.15 3.66
CA HIS A 55 5.77 10.30 4.22
C HIS A 55 5.58 8.82 3.85
N PHE A 56 4.36 8.30 3.92
CA PHE A 56 4.05 6.92 3.54
C PHE A 56 4.42 6.67 2.07
N LEU A 57 3.94 7.51 1.14
CA LEU A 57 4.23 7.36 -0.28
C LEU A 57 5.73 7.49 -0.59
N ARG A 58 6.42 8.43 0.06
CA ARG A 58 7.86 8.62 -0.10
C ARG A 58 8.63 7.40 0.38
N VAL A 59 8.33 6.87 1.56
CA VAL A 59 9.02 5.68 2.09
C VAL A 59 8.72 4.46 1.22
N SER A 60 7.46 4.24 0.83
CA SER A 60 7.13 3.13 -0.09
C SER A 60 7.88 3.26 -1.43
N THR A 61 8.11 4.47 -1.92
CA THR A 61 8.91 4.71 -3.13
C THR A 61 10.38 4.35 -2.92
N GLU A 62 10.97 4.71 -1.79
CA GLU A 62 12.35 4.32 -1.48
C GLU A 62 12.49 2.80 -1.26
N GLU A 63 11.54 2.17 -0.59
CA GLU A 63 11.52 0.70 -0.41
C GLU A 63 11.43 -0.04 -1.75
N MET A 64 10.65 0.47 -2.72
CA MET A 64 10.62 -0.10 -4.07
C MET A 64 11.97 0.01 -4.78
N LYS A 65 12.70 1.12 -4.60
CA LYS A 65 14.04 1.28 -5.17
C LYS A 65 15.03 0.31 -4.52
N ASP A 66 14.95 0.13 -3.21
CA ASP A 66 15.80 -0.81 -2.50
C ASP A 66 15.52 -2.24 -2.92
N PHE A 67 14.25 -2.62 -3.07
CA PHE A 67 13.86 -3.93 -3.58
C PHE A 67 14.40 -4.19 -4.98
N ALA A 68 14.24 -3.24 -5.91
CA ALA A 68 14.79 -3.37 -7.26
C ALA A 68 16.32 -3.58 -7.23
N ARG A 69 17.05 -2.80 -6.42
CA ARG A 69 18.50 -2.96 -6.29
C ARG A 69 18.91 -4.30 -5.70
N LEU A 70 18.16 -4.80 -4.72
CA LEU A 70 18.42 -6.10 -4.09
C LEU A 70 18.29 -7.26 -5.08
N THR A 71 17.40 -7.13 -6.07
CA THR A 71 17.24 -8.10 -7.15
C THR A 71 18.11 -7.81 -8.37
N GLY A 72 19.04 -6.85 -8.29
CA GLY A 72 19.97 -6.53 -9.37
C GLY A 72 19.40 -5.63 -10.46
N ASN A 73 18.25 -5.01 -10.23
CA ASN A 73 17.57 -4.11 -11.15
C ASN A 73 17.83 -2.63 -10.79
N ASP A 74 18.11 -1.81 -11.79
CA ASP A 74 18.24 -0.34 -11.69
C ASP A 74 16.93 0.42 -11.99
N ASP A 75 15.92 -0.30 -12.49
CA ASP A 75 14.58 0.19 -12.81
C ASP A 75 13.53 -0.85 -12.35
N VAL A 76 12.52 -0.40 -11.63
CA VAL A 76 11.42 -1.24 -11.13
C VAL A 76 10.64 -1.91 -12.26
N HIS A 77 10.63 -1.34 -13.47
CA HIS A 77 9.97 -1.93 -14.63
C HIS A 77 10.72 -3.13 -15.22
N LYS A 78 11.96 -3.38 -14.79
CA LYS A 78 12.74 -4.56 -15.18
C LYS A 78 12.46 -5.79 -14.31
N LEU A 79 11.75 -5.62 -13.20
CA LEU A 79 11.33 -6.73 -12.34
C LEU A 79 10.49 -7.73 -13.12
N SER A 80 10.78 -9.01 -12.93
CA SER A 80 10.15 -10.12 -13.65
C SER A 80 9.84 -11.30 -12.73
N THR A 81 9.33 -12.39 -13.30
CA THR A 81 9.12 -13.64 -12.55
C THR A 81 10.42 -14.31 -12.12
N GLU A 82 11.54 -13.98 -12.76
CA GLU A 82 12.87 -14.49 -12.41
C GLU A 82 13.36 -13.93 -11.06
N ASP A 83 12.81 -12.80 -10.62
CA ASP A 83 13.10 -12.19 -9.31
C ASP A 83 12.26 -12.79 -8.16
N LEU A 84 11.38 -13.75 -8.45
CA LEU A 84 10.49 -14.38 -7.48
C LEU A 84 10.97 -15.79 -7.11
N CYS A 85 10.67 -16.20 -5.88
CA CYS A 85 10.81 -17.58 -5.44
C CYS A 85 9.60 -18.01 -4.59
N THR A 86 9.38 -19.32 -4.49
CA THR A 86 8.28 -19.89 -3.71
C THR A 86 8.75 -21.05 -2.83
N THR A 87 8.14 -21.22 -1.66
CA THR A 87 8.31 -22.41 -0.82
C THR A 87 7.18 -23.43 -1.02
N ASN A 88 6.28 -23.16 -1.97
CA ASN A 88 5.14 -24.02 -2.28
C ASN A 88 5.39 -24.77 -3.59
N THR A 89 5.49 -26.10 -3.48
CA THR A 89 5.71 -27.02 -4.61
C THR A 89 4.58 -27.02 -5.63
N GLU A 90 3.34 -26.73 -5.22
CA GLU A 90 2.23 -26.57 -6.17
C GLU A 90 2.42 -25.31 -7.03
N ILE A 91 2.93 -24.22 -6.45
CA ILE A 91 3.19 -23.00 -7.22
C ILE A 91 4.32 -23.24 -8.21
N SER A 92 5.46 -23.81 -7.77
CA SER A 92 6.58 -24.07 -8.69
C SER A 92 6.25 -25.15 -9.72
N GLY A 93 5.37 -26.10 -9.40
CA GLY A 93 4.93 -27.13 -10.35
C GLY A 93 3.95 -26.63 -11.42
N ASN A 94 3.32 -25.46 -11.21
CA ASN A 94 2.29 -24.91 -12.10
C ASN A 94 2.63 -23.51 -12.64
N THR A 95 3.80 -22.95 -12.32
CA THR A 95 4.24 -21.61 -12.76
C THR A 95 5.74 -21.62 -13.03
N ASP A 96 6.24 -20.57 -13.68
CA ASP A 96 7.67 -20.37 -13.95
C ASP A 96 8.46 -19.82 -12.74
N ILE A 97 7.91 -19.91 -11.52
CA ILE A 97 8.55 -19.42 -10.29
C ILE A 97 9.31 -20.57 -9.63
N GLU A 98 10.61 -20.36 -9.38
CA GLU A 98 11.47 -21.40 -8.80
C GLU A 98 11.15 -21.68 -7.32
N HIS A 99 11.32 -22.95 -6.94
CA HIS A 99 11.17 -23.38 -5.55
C HIS A 99 12.47 -23.20 -4.78
N VAL A 100 12.39 -22.63 -3.58
CA VAL A 100 13.51 -22.51 -2.63
C VAL A 100 13.43 -23.51 -1.49
#